data_AF-A0A3A0G3Q2-F1
#
_entry.id   AF-A0A3A0G3Q2-F1
#
_cell.length_a   1.000
_cell.length_b   1.000
_cell.length_c   1.000
_cell.angle_alpha   90.00
_cell.angle_beta   90.00
_cell.angle_gamma   90.00
#
_symmetry.space_group_name_H-M   'P 1'
#
loop_
_entity.id
_entity.type
_entity.pdbx_description
1 polymer ?
#
loop_
_entity_poly.entity_id
_entity_poly.type
_entity_poly.pdbx_seq_one_letter_code
_entity_poly.pdbx_strand_id
1 'polypeptide(L)'
;MTTKKSQKQKVETGSNLAAEEMAGTTIRSKAELKVFLQNVRDKMAERSAAPVFALSAMNHILNLPEIYSLMDNENKEIARDVWLRLRQGGLQLRNPPLLFAEDEEVLTPARG
;
A
#
# COMPACT_ATOMS: atom_id res chain seq x y z
N MET A 1 16.52 23.53 50.68
CA MET A 1 17.40 23.86 49.54
C MET A 1 18.02 22.55 49.05
N THR A 2 17.40 21.93 48.03
CA THR A 2 17.94 21.81 46.63
C THR A 2 19.19 20.92 46.57
N THR A 3 19.30 19.84 45.78
CA THR A 3 18.73 19.59 44.45
C THR A 3 18.89 18.12 44.02
N LYS A 4 18.00 17.76 43.09
CA LYS A 4 17.81 16.54 42.28
C LYS A 4 19.09 15.92 41.68
N LYS A 5 19.14 14.58 41.60
CA LYS A 5 19.94 13.82 40.61
C LYS A 5 19.03 12.87 39.84
N SER A 6 18.68 13.28 38.62
CA SER A 6 18.09 12.43 37.58
C SER A 6 19.22 11.78 36.80
N GLN A 7 19.24 10.45 36.71
CA GLN A 7 20.02 9.72 35.72
C GLN A 7 19.07 9.05 34.72
N LYS A 8 19.27 9.44 33.46
CA LYS A 8 18.59 9.00 32.25
C LYS A 8 18.63 7.47 32.11
N GLN A 9 17.47 6.86 31.92
CA GLN A 9 17.35 5.49 31.46
C GLN A 9 16.69 5.49 30.08
N LYS A 10 17.55 5.27 29.08
CA LYS A 10 17.35 4.54 27.81
C LYS A 10 15.91 4.48 27.29
N VAL A 11 15.59 5.34 26.32
CA VAL A 11 14.40 5.22 25.48
C VAL A 11 14.63 4.07 24.50
N GLU A 12 13.95 2.95 24.75
CA GLU A 12 13.71 1.92 23.75
C GLU A 12 12.62 2.44 22.81
N THR A 13 13.04 3.02 21.69
CA THR A 13 12.13 3.34 20.57
C THR A 13 11.82 2.06 19.82
N GLY A 14 11.01 1.20 20.45
CA GLY A 14 10.41 0.04 19.83
C GLY A 14 8.97 0.35 19.45
N SER A 15 8.68 0.32 18.15
CA SER A 15 7.40 -0.12 17.60
C SER A 15 6.15 0.56 18.16
N ASN A 16 5.80 1.75 17.67
CA ASN A 16 4.38 2.15 17.58
C ASN A 16 4.03 3.33 16.66
N LEU A 17 4.95 3.86 15.86
CA LEU A 17 4.66 5.01 14.97
C LEU A 17 3.97 4.62 13.65
N ALA A 18 3.89 3.35 13.29
CA ALA A 18 3.43 2.92 11.96
C ALA A 18 1.93 2.57 11.86
N ALA A 19 1.17 2.72 12.94
CA ALA A 19 -0.26 2.39 13.00
C ALA A 19 -1.16 3.64 12.94
N GLU A 20 -0.71 4.79 13.44
CA GLU A 20 -1.52 6.02 13.46
C GLU A 20 -1.45 6.84 12.17
N GLU A 21 -0.38 6.72 11.36
CA GLU A 21 -0.22 7.56 10.16
C GLU A 21 -1.06 7.16 8.94
N MET A 22 -1.68 5.97 8.93
CA MET A 22 -2.45 5.52 7.74
C MET A 22 -3.94 5.91 7.77
N ALA A 23 -4.45 6.41 8.89
CA ALA A 23 -5.82 6.90 9.00
C ALA A 23 -5.85 8.40 8.62
N GLY A 24 -5.79 8.69 7.31
CA GLY A 24 -5.93 10.06 6.80
C GLY A 24 -4.72 10.63 6.08
N THR A 25 -3.77 9.80 5.63
CA THR A 25 -2.67 10.26 4.77
C THR A 25 -3.26 10.77 3.47
N THR A 26 -3.32 12.10 3.31
CA THR A 26 -3.67 12.69 2.01
C THR A 26 -2.48 12.46 1.08
N ILE A 27 -2.58 11.51 0.15
CA ILE A 27 -1.55 11.25 -0.85
C ILE A 27 -1.63 12.35 -1.91
N ARG A 28 -0.64 13.23 -1.98
CA ARG A 28 -0.62 14.42 -2.86
C ARG A 28 0.44 14.34 -3.96
N SER A 29 1.32 13.35 -3.90
CA SER A 29 2.39 13.20 -4.89
C SER A 29 2.67 11.75 -5.25
N LYS A 30 3.29 11.56 -6.42
CA LYS A 30 3.73 10.24 -6.92
C LYS A 30 4.70 9.57 -5.95
N ALA A 31 5.60 10.34 -5.33
CA ALA A 31 6.56 9.85 -4.37
C ALA A 31 5.90 9.38 -3.07
N GLU A 32 4.91 10.12 -2.57
CA GLU A 32 4.11 9.70 -1.40
C GLU A 32 3.32 8.43 -1.69
N LEU A 33 2.70 8.33 -2.87
CA LEU A 33 2.00 7.12 -3.30
C LEU A 33 2.94 5.92 -3.33
N LYS A 34 4.15 6.10 -3.89
CA LYS A 34 5.17 5.06 -3.96
C LYS A 34 5.54 4.54 -2.57
N VAL A 35 5.87 5.44 -1.65
CA VAL A 35 6.23 5.08 -0.26
C VAL A 35 5.07 4.35 0.42
N PHE A 36 3.84 4.83 0.22
CA PHE A 36 2.65 4.18 0.78
C PHE A 36 2.45 2.76 0.22
N LEU A 37 2.53 2.58 -1.11
CA LEU A 37 2.41 1.28 -1.77
C LEU A 37 3.51 0.31 -1.33
N GLN A 38 4.76 0.80 -1.20
CA GLN A 38 5.88 0.01 -0.68
C GLN A 38 5.62 -0.44 0.75
N ASN A 39 5.15 0.45 1.62
CA ASN A 39 4.80 0.10 3.00
C ASN A 39 3.71 -0.99 3.06
N VAL A 40 2.69 -0.92 2.20
CA VAL A 40 1.65 -1.96 2.13
C VAL A 40 2.25 -3.29 1.67
N ARG A 41 3.05 -3.27 0.60
CA ARG A 41 3.72 -4.47 0.05
C ARG A 41 4.62 -5.12 1.09
N ASP A 42 5.43 -4.33 1.78
CA ASP A 42 6.42 -4.82 2.74
C ASP A 42 5.70 -5.42 3.97
N LYS A 43 4.65 -4.77 4.49
CA LYS A 43 3.80 -5.34 5.56
C LYS A 43 3.13 -6.66 5.16
N MET A 44 2.75 -6.83 3.89
CA MET A 44 2.24 -8.11 3.38
C MET A 44 3.35 -9.17 3.31
N ALA A 45 4.53 -8.81 2.82
CA ALA A 45 5.66 -9.73 2.69
C ALA A 45 6.14 -10.25 4.06
N GLU A 46 6.20 -9.36 5.05
CA GLU A 46 6.54 -9.67 6.44
C GLU A 46 5.42 -10.39 7.19
N ARG A 47 4.22 -10.49 6.61
CA ARG A 47 3.00 -10.99 7.27
C ARG A 47 2.66 -10.20 8.54
N SER A 48 3.06 -8.93 8.60
CA SER A 48 2.80 -8.01 9.71
C SER A 48 1.46 -7.29 9.58
N ALA A 49 0.75 -7.46 8.46
CA ALA A 49 -0.63 -7.00 8.27
C ALA A 49 -1.53 -8.09 7.68
N ALA A 50 -2.80 -8.10 8.09
CA ALA A 50 -3.80 -9.00 7.54
C ALA A 50 -4.14 -8.63 6.07
N PRO A 51 -4.50 -9.59 5.20
CA PRO A 51 -4.85 -9.29 3.81
C PRO A 51 -5.95 -8.22 3.63
N VAL A 52 -6.91 -8.16 4.57
CA VAL A 52 -7.97 -7.15 4.56
C VAL A 52 -7.44 -5.72 4.72
N PHE A 53 -6.32 -5.53 5.42
CA PHE A 53 -5.66 -4.23 5.55
C PHE A 53 -5.14 -3.76 4.19
N ALA A 54 -4.40 -4.62 3.48
CA ALA A 54 -3.90 -4.31 2.15
C ALA A 54 -5.03 -4.10 1.14
N LEU A 55 -6.12 -4.88 1.21
CA LEU A 55 -7.32 -4.64 0.39
C LEU A 55 -7.93 -3.26 0.65
N SER A 56 -8.04 -2.88 1.92
CA SER A 56 -8.59 -1.56 2.32
C SER A 56 -7.70 -0.42 1.84
N ALA A 57 -6.38 -0.57 1.95
CA ALA A 57 -5.40 0.38 1.44
C ALA A 57 -5.49 0.52 -0.09
N MET A 58 -5.58 -0.60 -0.82
CA MET A 58 -5.75 -0.58 -2.27
C MET A 58 -7.08 0.06 -2.69
N ASN A 59 -8.17 -0.22 -1.97
CA ASN A 59 -9.45 0.42 -2.21
C ASN A 59 -9.40 1.93 -2.00
N HIS A 60 -8.68 2.40 -0.97
CA HIS A 60 -8.48 3.83 -0.75
C HIS A 60 -7.74 4.49 -1.93
N ILE A 61 -6.60 3.92 -2.34
CA ILE A 61 -5.76 4.44 -3.44
C ILE A 61 -6.53 4.50 -4.75
N LEU A 62 -7.19 3.40 -5.14
CA LEU A 62 -7.86 3.29 -6.44
C LEU A 62 -9.08 4.20 -6.56
N ASN A 63 -9.58 4.73 -5.45
CA ASN A 63 -10.68 5.70 -5.41
C ASN A 63 -10.21 7.14 -5.17
N LEU A 64 -8.91 7.43 -5.17
CA LEU A 64 -8.42 8.81 -5.06
C LEU A 64 -8.83 9.63 -6.30
N PRO A 65 -9.30 10.88 -6.13
CA PRO A 65 -9.72 11.72 -7.25
C PRO A 65 -8.64 11.94 -8.30
N GLU A 66 -7.38 12.03 -7.86
CA GLU A 66 -6.22 12.29 -8.71
C GLU A 66 -5.41 11.02 -9.02
N ILE A 67 -5.99 9.83 -8.84
CA ILE A 67 -5.21 8.59 -8.98
C ILE A 67 -4.55 8.43 -10.35
N TYR A 68 -5.21 8.84 -11.43
CA TYR A 68 -4.65 8.74 -12.79
C TYR A 68 -3.40 9.60 -12.99
N SER A 69 -3.25 10.72 -12.26
CA SER A 69 -2.06 11.56 -12.34
C SER A 69 -0.93 11.05 -11.44
N LEU A 70 -1.29 10.39 -10.33
CA LEU A 70 -0.34 9.81 -9.36
C LEU A 70 0.19 8.43 -9.77
N MET A 71 -0.58 7.68 -10.56
CA MET A 71 -0.30 6.29 -10.93
C MET A 71 0.57 6.20 -12.20
N ASP A 72 1.87 6.47 -12.05
CA ASP A 72 2.87 6.22 -13.09
C ASP A 72 3.27 4.74 -13.20
N ASN A 73 4.14 4.40 -14.16
CA ASN A 73 4.50 3.00 -14.43
C ASN A 73 5.10 2.30 -13.20
N GLU A 74 5.93 2.97 -12.42
CA GLU A 74 6.53 2.38 -11.23
C GLU A 74 5.48 2.15 -10.13
N ASN A 75 4.60 3.12 -9.90
CA ASN A 75 3.49 2.96 -8.95
C ASN A 75 2.51 1.86 -9.40
N LYS A 76 2.23 1.77 -10.71
CA LYS A 76 1.39 0.69 -11.29
C LYS A 76 2.00 -0.68 -11.00
N GLU A 77 3.30 -0.86 -11.21
CA GLU A 77 3.96 -2.15 -10.96
C GLU A 77 3.88 -2.59 -9.49
N ILE A 78 4.12 -1.67 -8.55
CA ILE A 78 4.04 -1.97 -7.12
C ILE A 78 2.58 -2.28 -6.73
N ALA A 79 1.63 -1.47 -7.20
CA ALA A 79 0.20 -1.68 -6.97
C ALA A 79 -0.28 -3.02 -7.55
N ARG A 80 0.22 -3.41 -8.72
CA ARG A 80 -0.07 -4.69 -9.37
C ARG A 80 0.48 -5.87 -8.56
N ASP A 81 1.72 -5.79 -8.06
CA ASP A 81 2.29 -6.82 -7.17
C ASP A 81 1.43 -7.02 -5.92
N VAL A 82 1.05 -5.93 -5.23
CA VAL A 82 0.15 -5.99 -4.07
C VAL A 82 -1.18 -6.66 -4.43
N TRP A 83 -1.79 -6.28 -5.55
CA TRP A 83 -3.07 -6.85 -5.99
C TRP A 83 -2.97 -8.34 -6.32
N LEU A 84 -1.90 -8.76 -7.01
CA LEU A 84 -1.66 -10.16 -7.36
C LEU A 84 -1.42 -11.01 -6.11
N ARG A 85 -0.69 -10.49 -5.11
CA ARG A 85 -0.50 -11.18 -3.83
C ARG A 85 -1.81 -11.36 -3.06
N LEU A 86 -2.69 -10.37 -3.08
CA LEU A 86 -4.03 -10.51 -2.50
C LEU A 86 -4.82 -11.64 -3.18
N ARG A 87 -4.76 -11.72 -4.52
CA ARG A 87 -5.38 -12.82 -5.28
C ARG A 87 -4.77 -14.18 -4.93
N GLN A 88 -3.43 -14.27 -4.86
CA GLN A 88 -2.72 -15.49 -4.47
C GLN A 88 -3.02 -15.90 -3.02
N GLY A 89 -3.32 -14.93 -2.15
CA GLY A 89 -3.79 -15.15 -0.78
C GLY A 89 -5.21 -15.70 -0.67
N GLY A 90 -5.87 -15.99 -1.79
CA GLY A 90 -7.20 -16.60 -1.85
C GLY A 90 -8.36 -15.61 -1.96
N LEU A 91 -8.09 -14.30 -2.06
CA LEU A 91 -9.16 -13.33 -2.31
C LEU A 91 -9.60 -13.36 -3.77
N GLN A 92 -10.91 -13.49 -3.98
CA GLN A 92 -11.52 -13.42 -5.30
C GLN A 92 -11.72 -11.95 -5.71
N LEU A 93 -10.66 -11.34 -6.21
CA LEU A 93 -10.65 -9.95 -6.67
C LEU A 93 -10.72 -9.89 -8.19
N ARG A 94 -11.53 -8.97 -8.72
CA ARG A 94 -11.48 -8.59 -10.14
C ARG A 94 -10.27 -7.70 -10.40
N ASN A 95 -9.70 -7.77 -11.59
CA ASN A 95 -8.56 -6.92 -11.97
C ASN A 95 -9.05 -5.49 -12.22
N PRO A 96 -8.53 -4.46 -11.52
CA PRO A 96 -8.86 -3.07 -11.79
C PRO A 96 -8.30 -2.66 -13.16
N PRO A 97 -9.09 -2.07 -14.07
CA PRO A 97 -8.60 -1.65 -15.38
C PRO A 97 -7.39 -0.71 -15.28
N LEU A 98 -7.36 0.18 -14.29
CA LEU A 98 -6.22 1.08 -14.06
C LEU A 98 -4.87 0.33 -13.89
N LEU A 99 -4.91 -0.88 -13.35
CA LEU A 99 -3.72 -1.69 -13.10
C LEU A 99 -3.45 -2.73 -14.19
N PHE A 100 -4.41 -3.06 -15.05
CA PHE A 100 -4.35 -4.22 -15.95
C PHE A 100 -4.86 -3.99 -17.38
N ALA A 101 -5.41 -2.81 -17.72
CA ALA A 101 -6.02 -2.55 -19.03
C ALA A 101 -5.03 -2.64 -20.21
N GLU A 102 -3.73 -2.41 -19.97
CA GLU A 102 -2.69 -2.59 -21.00
C GLU A 102 -2.40 -4.08 -21.31
N ASP A 103 -2.84 -5.01 -20.45
CA ASP A 103 -2.63 -6.46 -20.63
C ASP A 103 -3.90 -7.19 -21.13
N GLU A 104 -5.05 -6.52 -21.22
CA GLU A 104 -6.35 -7.16 -21.51
C GLU A 104 -6.68 -7.24 -23.02
N GLU A 105 -5.92 -6.57 -23.89
CA GLU A 105 -6.12 -6.63 -25.36
C GLU A 105 -5.68 -7.96 -26.02
N VAL A 106 -5.10 -8.93 -25.28
CA VAL A 106 -4.50 -10.16 -25.88
C VAL A 106 -5.30 -11.45 -25.64
N LEU A 107 -6.52 -11.39 -25.09
CA LEU A 107 -7.32 -12.60 -24.80
C LEU A 107 -8.76 -12.55 -25.34
N THR A 108 -8.97 -11.97 -26.52
CA THR A 108 -10.13 -12.35 -27.34
C THR A 108 -9.76 -13.59 -28.17
N PRO A 109 -10.29 -14.80 -27.88
CA PRO A 109 -10.24 -15.86 -28.88
C PRO A 109 -11.10 -15.39 -30.04
N ALA A 110 -10.48 -15.11 -31.18
CA ALA A 110 -11.15 -14.99 -32.46
C ALA A 110 -11.98 -16.27 -32.67
N ARG A 111 -13.28 -16.20 -32.42
CA ARG A 111 -14.21 -17.24 -32.85
C ARG A 111 -14.50 -16.99 -34.32
N GLY A 112 -13.84 -17.77 -35.16
CA GLY A 112 -14.28 -18.05 -36.52
C GLY A 112 -15.49 -18.97 -36.54
#